data_AF-A6N1A4-F1
#
_entry.id   AF-A6N1A4-F1
#
_cell.length_a   1.000
_cell.length_b   1.000
_cell.length_c   1.000
_cell.angle_alpha   90.00
_cell.angle_beta   90.00
_cell.angle_gamma   90.00
#
_symmetry.space_group_name_H-M   'P 1'
#
loop_
_entity.id
_entity.type
_entity.pdbx_description
1 polymer ?
#
loop_
_entity_poly.entity_id
_entity_poly.type
_entity_poly.pdbx_seq_one_letter_code
_entity_poly.pdbx_strand_id
1 'polypeptide(L)'
;LKELDYFKAGLQLRKNADVLSALAEQGIKPDYQLYNTAFIKWAVNQKLGVTPGVQCRDGPFGKKQLYEIYLCVDKDAKSFIDCPVLPNLSCPAEVLFHPFHTWMLNTTSAANIVMPTETVLA
;
A
#
# COMPACT_ATOMS: atom_id res chain seq x y z
N LEU A 1 -16.14 3.65 18.77
CA LEU A 1 -16.60 4.52 17.66
C LEU A 1 -17.95 4.02 17.20
N LYS A 2 -18.87 4.91 16.79
CA LYS A 2 -20.05 4.46 16.02
C LYS A 2 -19.57 4.00 14.65
N GLU A 3 -20.34 3.14 13.99
CA GLU A 3 -19.97 2.54 12.70
C GLU A 3 -19.54 3.59 11.66
N LEU A 4 -20.36 4.63 11.47
CA LEU A 4 -20.06 5.72 10.54
C LEU A 4 -18.73 6.42 10.86
N ASP A 5 -18.42 6.63 12.13
CA ASP A 5 -17.19 7.29 12.55
C ASP A 5 -15.97 6.40 12.35
N TYR A 6 -16.10 5.09 12.53
CA TYR A 6 -15.05 4.12 12.24
C TYR A 6 -14.67 4.11 10.76
N PHE A 7 -15.66 4.05 9.86
CA PHE A 7 -15.39 4.09 8.42
C PHE A 7 -14.83 5.45 7.96
N LYS A 8 -15.35 6.57 8.51
CA LYS A 8 -14.79 7.90 8.24
C LYS A 8 -13.33 8.01 8.67
N ALA A 9 -13.00 7.52 9.86
CA ALA A 9 -11.61 7.49 10.34
C ALA A 9 -10.72 6.66 9.41
N GLY A 10 -11.15 5.46 9.01
CA GLY A 10 -10.40 4.61 8.08
C GLY A 10 -10.12 5.28 6.73
N LEU A 11 -11.12 5.95 6.14
CA LEU A 11 -10.95 6.69 4.89
C LEU A 11 -9.98 7.87 5.05
N GLN A 12 -10.07 8.60 6.16
CA GLN A 12 -9.19 9.74 6.45
C GLN A 12 -7.74 9.28 6.69
N LEU A 13 -7.54 8.20 7.44
CA LEU A 13 -6.22 7.59 7.64
C LEU A 13 -5.62 7.13 6.32
N ARG A 14 -6.38 6.45 5.45
CA ARG A 14 -5.91 6.04 4.11
C ARG A 14 -5.46 7.24 3.28
N LYS A 15 -6.26 8.32 3.28
CA LYS A 15 -5.95 9.56 2.56
C LYS A 15 -4.69 10.22 3.11
N ASN A 16 -4.52 10.26 4.43
CA ASN A 16 -3.37 10.89 5.08
C ASN A 16 -2.08 10.07 4.94
N ALA A 17 -2.19 8.73 4.96
CA ALA A 17 -1.06 7.84 4.78
C ALA A 17 -0.44 7.98 3.38
N ASP A 18 -1.30 8.07 2.35
CA ASP A 18 -0.91 8.31 0.95
C ASP A 18 0.37 7.57 0.52
N VAL A 19 0.37 6.26 0.83
CA VAL A 19 1.53 5.38 0.71
C VAL A 19 2.03 5.34 -0.73
N LEU A 20 1.13 5.35 -1.72
CA LEU A 20 1.53 5.29 -3.13
C LEU A 20 2.39 6.51 -3.51
N SER A 21 1.99 7.71 -3.08
CA SER A 21 2.79 8.91 -3.33
C SER A 21 4.09 8.89 -2.53
N ALA A 22 4.08 8.40 -1.28
CA ALA A 22 5.31 8.24 -0.48
C ALA A 22 6.37 7.38 -1.21
N LEU A 23 5.92 6.28 -1.83
CA LEU A 23 6.77 5.41 -2.64
C LEU A 23 7.22 6.12 -3.93
N ALA A 24 6.28 6.74 -4.66
CA ALA A 24 6.55 7.37 -5.94
C ALA A 24 7.52 8.56 -5.83
N GLU A 25 7.42 9.36 -4.77
CA GLU A 25 8.34 10.47 -4.46
C GLU A 25 9.80 10.00 -4.31
N GLN A 26 10.01 8.76 -3.89
CA GLN A 26 11.34 8.12 -3.78
C GLN A 26 11.69 7.24 -4.99
N GLY A 27 10.91 7.33 -6.07
CA GLY A 27 11.14 6.59 -7.31
C GLY A 27 10.66 5.13 -7.28
N ILE A 28 9.99 4.68 -6.21
CA ILE A 28 9.43 3.33 -6.12
C ILE A 28 8.07 3.32 -6.83
N LYS A 29 8.01 2.67 -7.98
CA LYS A 29 6.83 2.64 -8.84
C LYS A 29 6.36 1.21 -9.08
N PRO A 30 5.07 1.01 -9.40
CA PRO A 30 4.58 -0.31 -9.73
C PRO A 30 4.97 -0.63 -11.19
N ASP A 31 6.21 -1.02 -11.42
CA ASP A 31 6.86 -1.09 -12.74
C ASP A 31 7.59 -2.41 -13.00
N TYR A 32 7.20 -3.48 -12.30
CA TYR A 32 7.82 -4.81 -12.33
C TYR A 32 9.26 -4.85 -11.82
N GLN A 33 9.80 -3.77 -11.26
CA GLN A 33 11.11 -3.80 -10.64
C GLN A 33 11.07 -4.48 -9.27
N LEU A 34 12.24 -4.97 -8.87
CA LEU A 34 12.51 -5.42 -7.52
C LEU A 34 13.02 -4.24 -6.70
N TYR A 35 12.38 -4.00 -5.56
CA TYR A 35 12.78 -2.96 -4.63
C TYR A 35 13.21 -3.58 -3.32
N ASN A 36 14.25 -3.02 -2.72
CA ASN A 36 14.68 -3.42 -1.40
C ASN A 36 13.56 -3.14 -0.37
N THR A 37 13.16 -4.15 0.41
CA THR A 37 12.09 -4.04 1.41
C THR A 37 12.39 -2.97 2.47
N ALA A 38 13.66 -2.80 2.86
CA ALA A 38 14.06 -1.74 3.79
C ALA A 38 13.94 -0.36 3.14
N PHE A 39 14.21 -0.23 1.84
CA PHE A 39 14.00 1.03 1.11
C PHE A 39 12.52 1.40 1.00
N ILE A 40 11.63 0.42 0.80
CA ILE A 40 10.16 0.64 0.87
C ILE A 40 9.75 1.18 2.25
N LYS A 41 10.23 0.55 3.34
CA LYS A 41 9.95 1.01 4.70
C LYS A 41 10.46 2.44 4.94
N TRP A 42 11.67 2.71 4.48
CA TRP A 42 12.30 4.03 4.59
C TRP A 42 11.49 5.10 3.83
N ALA A 43 11.05 4.82 2.59
CA ALA A 43 10.28 5.77 1.80
C ALA A 43 8.96 6.18 2.47
N VAL A 44 8.25 5.22 3.06
CA VAL A 44 7.03 5.51 3.83
C VAL A 44 7.36 6.30 5.11
N ASN A 45 8.46 5.95 5.79
CA ASN A 45 8.92 6.68 6.97
C ASN A 45 9.29 8.14 6.68
N GLN A 46 9.88 8.44 5.52
CA GLN A 46 10.18 9.82 5.13
C GLN A 46 8.92 10.70 5.07
N LYS A 47 7.78 10.14 4.66
CA LYS A 47 6.52 10.86 4.59
C LYS A 47 5.77 10.91 5.92
N LEU A 48 5.74 9.79 6.65
CA LEU A 48 4.86 9.62 7.82
C LEU A 48 5.57 9.78 9.17
N GLY A 49 6.90 9.81 9.19
CA GLY A 49 7.70 9.87 10.42
C GLY A 49 7.70 8.58 11.25
N VAL A 50 7.02 7.52 10.79
CA VAL A 50 6.91 6.22 11.48
C VAL A 50 7.27 5.07 10.55
N THR A 51 7.76 3.97 11.09
CA THR A 51 8.20 2.82 10.27
C THR A 51 7.05 1.83 10.04
N PRO A 52 6.67 1.53 8.78
CA PRO A 52 5.60 0.57 8.53
C PRO A 52 6.07 -0.88 8.68
N GLY A 53 5.11 -1.77 8.93
CA GLY A 53 5.23 -3.19 8.61
C GLY A 53 5.02 -3.43 7.10
N VAL A 54 5.67 -4.45 6.55
CA VAL A 54 5.51 -4.83 5.14
C VAL A 54 5.26 -6.33 5.06
N GLN A 55 4.16 -6.73 4.42
CA GLN A 55 3.84 -8.11 4.11
C GLN A 55 4.00 -8.35 2.61
N CYS A 56 4.55 -9.52 2.28
CA CYS A 56 4.66 -9.98 0.91
C CYS A 56 3.87 -11.28 0.73
N ARG A 57 3.44 -11.53 -0.51
CA ARG A 57 2.82 -12.80 -0.91
C ARG A 57 3.50 -13.35 -2.16
N ASP A 58 3.14 -14.56 -2.57
CA ASP A 58 3.60 -15.11 -3.86
C ASP A 58 3.12 -14.25 -5.02
N GLY A 59 4.04 -13.95 -5.93
CA GLY A 59 3.82 -13.15 -7.13
C GLY A 59 4.30 -13.87 -8.39
N PRO A 60 4.27 -13.19 -9.54
CA PRO A 60 4.73 -13.75 -10.80
C PRO A 60 6.25 -13.95 -10.81
N PHE A 61 6.72 -14.67 -11.82
CA PHE A 61 8.15 -14.91 -12.08
C PHE A 61 8.89 -15.61 -10.92
N GLY A 62 8.16 -16.34 -10.07
CA GLY A 62 8.72 -16.98 -8.88
C GLY A 62 9.25 -15.99 -7.84
N LYS A 63 8.79 -14.74 -7.87
CA LYS A 63 9.18 -13.70 -6.91
C LYS A 63 8.04 -13.43 -5.92
N LYS A 64 8.40 -13.02 -4.71
CA LYS A 64 7.41 -12.45 -3.79
C LYS A 64 7.07 -11.03 -4.25
N GLN A 65 5.80 -10.67 -4.15
CA GLN A 65 5.29 -9.33 -4.50
C GLN A 65 4.86 -8.57 -3.24
N LEU A 66 4.93 -7.24 -3.32
CA LEU A 66 4.44 -6.34 -2.28
C LEU A 66 2.94 -6.54 -2.15
N TYR A 67 2.46 -6.79 -0.92
CA TYR A 67 1.07 -7.14 -0.70
C TYR A 67 0.35 -6.15 0.22
N GLU A 68 0.84 -5.97 1.44
CA GLU A 68 0.21 -5.09 2.43
C GLU A 68 1.26 -4.23 3.13
N ILE A 69 0.87 -2.99 3.43
CA ILE A 69 1.61 -2.05 4.27
C ILE A 69 0.82 -1.87 5.57
N TYR A 70 1.46 -2.16 6.69
CA TYR A 70 0.87 -2.07 8.02
C TYR A 70 1.32 -0.77 8.68
N LEU A 71 0.35 0.05 9.10
CA LEU A 71 0.56 1.28 9.85
C LEU A 71 -0.18 1.19 11.18
N CYS A 72 0.47 1.59 12.26
CA CYS A 72 -0.16 1.70 13.57
C CYS A 72 -0.67 3.12 13.80
N VAL A 73 -1.83 3.20 14.43
CA VAL A 73 -2.52 4.44 14.72
C VAL A 73 -2.70 4.51 16.24
N ASP A 74 -2.50 5.70 16.81
CA ASP A 74 -2.75 5.92 18.23
C ASP A 74 -4.24 5.77 18.56
N LYS A 75 -4.56 5.67 19.85
CA LYS A 75 -5.93 5.54 20.37
C LYS A 75 -6.82 6.74 20.03
N ASP A 76 -6.23 7.86 19.58
CA ASP A 76 -6.96 9.02 19.05
C ASP A 76 -7.56 8.78 17.65
N ALA A 77 -7.22 7.66 16.99
CA ALA A 77 -7.61 7.27 15.64
C ALA A 77 -7.22 8.28 14.53
N LYS A 78 -6.19 9.07 14.76
CA LYS A 78 -5.73 10.15 13.86
C LYS A 78 -4.23 10.11 13.61
N SER A 79 -3.46 9.88 14.66
CA SER A 79 -2.01 10.01 14.64
C SER A 79 -1.35 8.68 14.30
N PHE A 80 -0.46 8.66 13.32
CA PHE A 80 0.37 7.48 13.10
C PHE A 80 1.47 7.41 14.16
N ILE A 81 1.75 6.19 14.63
CA ILE A 81 2.79 5.91 15.62
C ILE A 81 3.64 4.73 15.15
N ASP A 82 4.86 4.62 15.66
CA ASP A 82 5.63 3.38 15.50
C ASP A 82 4.86 2.22 16.13
N CYS A 83 4.80 1.10 15.42
CA CYS A 83 4.05 -0.06 15.86
C CYS A 83 4.67 -0.68 17.12
N PRO A 84 3.96 -0.70 18.26
CA PRO A 84 4.48 -1.33 19.47
C PRO A 84 4.67 -2.85 19.29
N VAL A 85 3.77 -3.45 18.49
CA VAL A 85 3.80 -4.86 18.12
C VAL A 85 3.36 -4.94 16.65
N LEU A 86 4.12 -5.67 15.84
CA LEU A 86 3.73 -6.06 14.50
C LEU A 86 3.28 -7.52 14.50
N PRO A 87 2.34 -7.92 13.64
CA PRO A 87 2.06 -9.33 13.39
C PRO A 87 3.29 -10.03 12.79
N ASN A 88 3.24 -11.35 12.64
CA ASN A 88 4.32 -12.07 11.97
C ASN A 88 4.32 -11.73 10.47
N LEU A 89 5.16 -10.77 10.09
CA LEU A 89 5.28 -10.26 8.73
C LEU A 89 6.47 -10.90 8.02
N SER A 90 6.28 -11.28 6.75
CA SER A 90 7.32 -11.94 5.96
C SER A 90 7.49 -11.30 4.60
N CYS A 91 8.72 -10.84 4.34
CA CYS A 91 9.18 -10.38 3.04
C CYS A 91 10.66 -10.76 2.84
N PRO A 92 11.08 -11.11 1.62
CA PRO A 92 12.50 -11.21 1.28
C PRO A 92 13.16 -9.82 1.29
N ALA A 93 14.49 -9.79 1.09
CA ALA A 93 15.26 -8.55 1.00
C ALA A 93 14.79 -7.65 -0.16
N GLU A 94 14.35 -8.25 -1.26
CA GLU A 94 13.85 -7.55 -2.45
C GLU A 94 12.51 -8.12 -2.90
N VAL A 95 11.59 -7.23 -3.24
CA VAL A 95 10.19 -7.54 -3.50
C VAL A 95 9.72 -6.88 -4.78
N LEU A 96 8.91 -7.60 -5.57
CA LEU A 96 8.32 -7.11 -6.80
C LEU A 96 7.19 -6.10 -6.51
N PHE A 97 7.21 -4.94 -7.18
CA PHE A 97 6.05 -4.04 -7.20
C PHE A 97 5.35 -4.11 -8.56
N HIS A 98 4.21 -4.82 -8.59
CA HIS A 98 3.47 -5.11 -9.80
C HIS A 98 2.56 -3.93 -10.22
N PRO A 99 2.57 -3.47 -11.49
CA PRO A 99 1.55 -2.55 -12.00
C PRO A 99 0.17 -3.18 -11.97
N PHE A 100 -0.85 -2.35 -11.76
CA PHE A 100 -2.19 -2.72 -12.12
C PHE A 100 -2.43 -2.38 -13.60
N HIS A 101 -2.98 -3.33 -14.35
CA HIS A 101 -3.42 -3.09 -15.72
C HIS A 101 -4.90 -3.44 -15.85
N THR A 102 -5.64 -2.67 -16.66
CA THR A 102 -7.09 -2.86 -16.86
C THR A 102 -7.44 -4.26 -17.38
N TRP A 103 -6.57 -4.89 -18.17
CA TRP A 103 -6.78 -6.25 -18.65
C TRP A 103 -6.83 -7.30 -17.51
N MET A 104 -6.29 -6.99 -16.32
CA MET A 104 -6.40 -7.87 -15.13
C MET A 104 -7.83 -7.97 -14.60
N LEU A 105 -8.73 -7.06 -14.98
CA LEU A 105 -10.16 -7.15 -14.65
C LEU A 105 -10.85 -8.22 -15.50
N ASN A 106 -10.42 -8.40 -16.75
CA ASN A 106 -11.04 -9.34 -17.69
C ASN A 106 -10.69 -10.79 -17.39
N THR A 107 -9.62 -11.04 -16.63
CA THR A 107 -9.20 -12.39 -16.23
C THR A 107 -9.95 -12.92 -15.02
N THR A 108 -10.71 -12.08 -14.30
CA THR A 108 -11.32 -12.43 -13.00
C THR A 108 -12.84 -12.25 -12.93
N SER A 109 -13.50 -11.67 -13.94
CA SER A 109 -14.94 -11.41 -13.92
C SER A 109 -15.61 -11.73 -15.26
N ALA A 110 -16.77 -12.40 -15.22
CA ALA A 110 -17.69 -12.52 -16.36
C ALA A 110 -18.50 -11.22 -16.62
N ALA A 111 -18.46 -10.27 -15.68
CA ALA A 111 -19.05 -8.96 -15.83
C ALA A 111 -18.02 -7.98 -16.42
N ASN A 112 -18.40 -7.31 -17.51
CA ASN A 112 -17.65 -6.22 -18.13
C ASN A 112 -17.67 -4.99 -17.21
N ILE A 113 -16.77 -4.95 -16.22
CA ILE A 113 -16.62 -3.79 -15.34
C ILE A 113 -15.78 -2.74 -16.07
N VAL A 114 -16.45 -1.73 -16.64
CA VAL A 114 -15.80 -0.56 -17.20
C VAL A 114 -15.45 0.38 -16.05
N MET A 115 -14.15 0.56 -15.77
CA MET A 115 -13.71 1.60 -14.84
C MET A 115 -14.00 2.97 -15.45
N PRO A 116 -14.40 3.98 -14.65
CA PRO A 116 -14.45 5.35 -15.12
C PRO A 116 -13.07 5.72 -15.67
N THR A 117 -13.00 6.02 -16.97
CA THR A 117 -11.83 6.65 -17.57
C THR A 117 -11.50 7.89 -16.76
N GLU A 118 -10.20 8.09 -16.49
CA GLU A 118 -9.68 9.30 -15.87
C GLU A 118 -10.31 10.52 -16.55
N THR A 119 -11.30 11.12 -15.88
CA THR A 119 -11.71 12.48 -16.21
C THR A 119 -10.52 13.34 -15.83
N VAL A 120 -9.76 13.69 -16.86
CA VAL A 120 -8.76 14.75 -16.88
C VAL A 120 -9.30 15.91 -16.04
N LEU A 121 -8.53 16.28 -15.03
CA LEU A 121 -8.66 17.55 -14.32
C LEU A 121 -8.75 18.66 -15.37
N ALA A 122 -9.91 19.31 -15.44
CA ALA A 122 -10.08 20.65 -15.98
C ALA A 122 -10.64 21.52 -14.86
#